data_AF-A0AAD0JAS2-F1
#
_entry.id   AF-A0AAD0JAS2-F1
#
_cell.length_a   1.000
_cell.length_b   1.000
_cell.length_c   1.000
_cell.angle_alpha   90.00
_cell.angle_beta   90.00
_cell.angle_gamma   90.00
#
_symmetry.space_group_name_H-M   'P 1'
#
loop_
_entity.id
_entity.type
_entity.pdbx_description
1 polymer ?
#
loop_
_entity_poly.entity_id
_entity_poly.type
_entity_poly.pdbx_seq_one_letter_code
_entity_poly.pdbx_strand_id
1 'polypeptide(L)'
;MDTMTLHKSLRLLRTAAELLGQDATNRQVLTLLMIAEAGEAGAEQASIEKATESAQSTTSRNLKLMCQEHGLAEFFLDPADGRRRLVRLTKAGRTAVDKLLRNLA
;
A
#
# COMPACT_ATOMS: atom_id res chain seq x y z
N MET A 1 -0.06 0.48 28.03
CA MET A 1 -0.18 -0.24 26.75
C MET A 1 -0.58 -1.66 27.08
N ASP A 2 -1.76 -2.10 26.64
CA ASP A 2 -2.24 -3.47 26.90
C ASP A 2 -1.38 -4.49 26.13
N THR A 3 -1.04 -5.60 26.77
CA THR A 3 -0.27 -6.71 26.20
C THR A 3 -0.93 -7.25 24.92
N MET A 4 -2.26 -7.17 24.83
CA MET A 4 -3.01 -7.54 23.63
C MET A 4 -2.74 -6.58 22.46
N THR A 5 -2.64 -5.27 22.72
CA THR A 5 -2.31 -4.26 21.69
C THR A 5 -0.91 -4.46 21.14
N LEU A 6 0.07 -4.75 22.01
CA LEU A 6 1.45 -5.00 21.59
C LEU A 6 1.56 -6.24 20.66
N HIS A 7 0.87 -7.33 21.00
CA HIS A 7 0.86 -8.53 20.17
C HIS A 7 0.25 -8.28 18.78
N LYS A 8 -0.85 -7.53 18.70
CA LYS A 8 -1.46 -7.13 17.42
C LYS A 8 -0.49 -6.32 16.56
N SER A 9 0.17 -5.32 17.14
CA SER A 9 1.16 -4.50 16.45
C SER A 9 2.35 -5.33 15.93
N LEU A 10 2.87 -6.26 16.73
CA LEU A 10 3.97 -7.14 16.30
C LEU A 10 3.56 -8.05 15.13
N ARG A 11 2.35 -8.61 15.15
CA ARG A 11 1.84 -9.43 14.04
C ARG A 11 1.64 -8.62 12.76
N LEU A 12 1.15 -7.39 12.88
CA LEU A 12 1.02 -6.47 11.75
C LEU A 12 2.39 -6.20 11.12
N LEU A 13 3.38 -5.78 11.92
CA LEU A 13 4.73 -5.45 11.44
C LEU A 13 5.40 -6.66 10.79
N ARG A 14 5.28 -7.84 11.39
CA ARG A 14 5.80 -9.09 10.80
C ARG A 14 5.14 -9.40 9.46
N THR A 15 3.82 -9.26 9.37
CA THR A 15 3.10 -9.50 8.12
C THR A 15 3.49 -8.49 7.05
N ALA A 16 3.68 -7.22 7.42
CA ALA A 16 4.18 -6.21 6.50
C ALA A 16 5.58 -6.56 5.98
N ALA A 17 6.48 -7.00 6.87
CA ALA A 17 7.82 -7.44 6.50
C ALA A 17 7.82 -8.69 5.59
N GLU A 18 6.89 -9.62 5.80
CA GLU A 18 6.70 -10.78 4.91
C GLU A 18 6.24 -10.38 3.50
N LEU A 19 5.43 -9.33 3.38
CA LEU A 19 4.85 -8.89 2.12
C LEU A 19 5.75 -7.93 1.33
N LEU A 20 6.44 -7.04 2.04
CA LEU A 20 7.18 -5.91 1.46
C LEU A 20 8.70 -6.03 1.64
N GLY A 21 9.17 -7.11 2.28
CA GLY A 21 10.58 -7.31 2.62
C GLY A 21 10.90 -6.90 4.05
N GLN A 22 11.98 -7.46 4.62
CA GLN A 22 12.35 -7.25 6.03
C GLN A 22 12.63 -5.77 6.37
N ASP A 23 13.09 -5.00 5.39
CA ASP A 23 13.38 -3.57 5.53
C ASP A 23 12.19 -2.68 5.14
N ALA A 24 10.97 -3.23 5.14
CA ALA A 24 9.77 -2.50 4.82
C ALA A 24 9.59 -1.27 5.73
N THR A 25 9.60 -0.10 5.12
CA THR A 25 9.39 1.17 5.80
C THR A 25 7.90 1.40 6.07
N ASN A 26 7.60 2.13 7.13
CA ASN A 26 6.22 2.56 7.42
C ASN A 26 5.56 3.26 6.23
N ARG A 27 6.34 4.03 5.44
CA ARG A 27 5.83 4.69 4.24
C ARG A 27 5.41 3.73 3.14
N GLN A 28 6.09 2.60 2.98
CA GLN A 28 5.68 1.56 2.02
C GLN A 28 4.38 0.90 2.47
N VAL A 29 4.23 0.62 3.77
CA VAL A 29 2.99 0.09 4.33
C VAL A 29 1.83 1.08 4.15
N LEU A 30 2.04 2.35 4.49
CA LEU A 30 1.04 3.41 4.29
C LEU A 30 0.67 3.57 2.82
N THR A 31 1.65 3.54 1.91
CA THR A 31 1.41 3.59 0.45
C THR A 31 0.47 2.45 0.02
N LEU A 32 0.75 1.21 0.46
CA LEU A 32 -0.09 0.05 0.14
C LEU A 32 -1.52 0.20 0.69
N LEU A 33 -1.67 0.69 1.92
CA LEU A 33 -2.98 0.90 2.54
C LEU A 33 -3.77 2.04 1.85
N MET A 34 -3.12 3.11 1.42
CA MET A 34 -3.78 4.19 0.65
C MET A 34 -4.29 3.70 -0.71
N ILE A 35 -3.54 2.83 -1.39
CA ILE A 35 -4.01 2.19 -2.63
C ILE A 35 -5.21 1.29 -2.34
N ALA A 36 -5.20 0.59 -1.20
CA ALA A 36 -6.31 -0.25 -0.78
C ALA A 36 -7.59 0.55 -0.49
N GLU A 37 -7.45 1.68 0.20
CA GLU A 37 -8.55 2.59 0.54
C GLU A 37 -9.25 3.14 -0.71
N ALA A 38 -8.50 3.45 -1.76
CA ALA A 38 -9.06 3.93 -3.03
C ALA A 38 -9.84 2.84 -3.82
N GLY A 39 -9.62 1.56 -3.49
CA GLY A 39 -10.33 0.44 -4.13
C GLY A 39 -10.13 0.38 -5.65
N GLU A 40 -11.17 -0.06 -6.36
CA GLU A 40 -11.14 -0.23 -7.82
C GLU A 40 -11.16 1.09 -8.60
N ALA A 41 -11.57 2.20 -7.95
CA ALA A 41 -11.48 3.54 -8.54
C ALA A 41 -10.02 3.98 -8.75
N GLY A 42 -9.10 3.43 -7.95
CA GLY A 42 -7.69 3.74 -8.00
C GLY A 42 -7.34 5.08 -7.34
N ALA A 43 -6.07 5.21 -6.96
CA ALA A 43 -5.50 6.39 -6.34
C ALA A 43 -4.59 7.14 -7.32
N GLU A 44 -4.57 8.45 -7.21
CA GLU A 44 -3.51 9.26 -7.80
C GLU A 44 -2.28 9.28 -6.91
N GLN A 45 -1.12 9.40 -7.55
CA GLN A 45 0.14 9.56 -6.83
C GLN A 45 0.12 10.80 -5.92
N ALA A 46 -0.42 11.92 -6.40
CA ALA A 46 -0.54 13.15 -5.61
C ALA A 46 -1.40 12.97 -4.35
N SER A 47 -2.47 12.19 -4.43
CA SER A 47 -3.32 11.87 -3.28
C SER A 47 -2.57 11.02 -2.25
N ILE A 48 -1.78 10.06 -2.71
CA ILE A 48 -0.92 9.23 -1.85
C ILE A 48 0.18 10.08 -1.21
N GLU A 49 0.84 10.96 -1.97
CA GLU A 49 1.87 11.90 -1.46
C GLU A 49 1.32 12.73 -0.30
N LYS A 50 0.12 13.32 -0.50
CA LYS A 50 -0.55 14.12 0.52
C LYS A 50 -0.88 13.30 1.76
N ALA A 51 -1.47 12.12 1.60
CA ALA A 51 -1.90 11.29 2.72
C ALA A 51 -0.73 10.68 3.51
N THR A 52 0.40 10.43 2.85
CA THR A 52 1.59 9.83 3.46
C THR A 52 2.66 10.85 3.85
N GLU A 53 2.35 12.15 3.69
CA GLU A 53 3.28 13.27 3.91
C GLU A 53 4.67 13.02 3.28
N SER A 54 4.67 12.44 2.08
CA SER A 54 5.87 11.96 1.40
C SER A 54 6.18 12.79 0.17
N ALA A 55 7.47 13.04 -0.05
CA ALA A 55 7.94 13.65 -1.28
C ALA A 55 7.59 12.80 -2.50
N GLN A 56 7.32 13.45 -3.63
CA GLN A 56 6.99 12.82 -4.90
C GLN A 56 7.96 11.71 -5.29
N SER A 57 9.27 11.92 -5.12
CA SER A 57 10.30 10.93 -5.45
C SER A 57 10.21 9.67 -4.59
N THR A 58 9.90 9.82 -3.31
CA THR A 58 9.67 8.72 -2.36
C THR A 58 8.42 7.93 -2.75
N THR A 59 7.31 8.62 -2.98
CA THR A 59 6.05 7.97 -3.40
C THR A 59 6.22 7.25 -4.73
N SER A 60 6.86 7.88 -5.71
CA SER A 60 7.16 7.26 -7.01
C SER A 60 7.98 5.97 -6.85
N ARG A 61 8.99 5.98 -5.96
CA ARG A 61 9.79 4.78 -5.67
C ARG A 61 8.92 3.69 -5.04
N ASN A 62 8.14 4.03 -4.01
CA ASN A 62 7.27 3.06 -3.34
C ASN A 62 6.25 2.44 -4.30
N LEU A 63 5.62 3.25 -5.16
CA LEU A 63 4.69 2.74 -6.16
C LEU A 63 5.37 1.80 -7.16
N LYS A 64 6.61 2.10 -7.59
CA LYS A 64 7.39 1.18 -8.41
C LYS A 64 7.65 -0.14 -7.70
N LEU A 65 8.04 -0.12 -6.42
CA LEU A 65 8.23 -1.34 -5.63
C LEU A 65 6.94 -2.17 -5.56
N MET A 66 5.80 -1.55 -5.24
CA MET A 66 4.50 -2.23 -5.19
C MET A 66 4.10 -2.85 -6.53
N CYS A 67 4.34 -2.14 -7.63
CA CYS A 67 3.91 -2.56 -8.95
C CYS A 67 4.86 -3.58 -9.60
N GLN A 68 6.18 -3.39 -9.45
CA GLN A 68 7.19 -4.11 -10.23
C GLN A 68 7.87 -5.21 -9.43
N GLU A 69 8.17 -4.96 -8.15
CA GLU A 69 8.92 -5.91 -7.32
C GLU A 69 7.97 -6.85 -6.56
N HIS A 70 6.91 -6.29 -5.96
CA HIS A 70 5.98 -7.08 -5.15
C HIS A 70 4.74 -7.56 -5.93
N GLY A 71 4.42 -6.96 -7.08
CA GLY A 71 3.23 -7.30 -7.87
C GLY A 71 1.90 -7.07 -7.12
N LEU A 72 1.89 -6.20 -6.11
CA LEU A 72 0.74 -5.91 -5.25
C LEU A 72 -0.14 -4.80 -5.82
N ALA A 73 0.40 -3.95 -6.67
CA ALA A 73 -0.33 -2.87 -7.31
C ALA A 73 -0.11 -2.87 -8.83
N GLU A 74 -0.98 -2.17 -9.55
CA GLU A 74 -0.81 -1.94 -10.98
C GLU A 74 -1.22 -0.51 -11.33
N PHE A 75 -0.57 0.03 -12.35
CA PHE A 75 -0.97 1.31 -12.92
C PHE A 75 -1.96 1.10 -14.06
N PHE A 76 -2.93 1.99 -14.17
CA PHE A 76 -3.87 2.03 -15.28
C PHE A 76 -4.22 3.48 -15.65
N LEU A 77 -4.80 3.68 -16.83
CA LEU A 77 -5.33 4.98 -17.24
C LEU A 77 -6.73 5.15 -16.69
N ASP A 78 -7.04 6.34 -16.16
CA ASP A 78 -8.37 6.71 -15.71
C ASP A 78 -9.36 6.57 -16.90
N PRO A 79 -10.41 5.74 -16.79
CA PRO A 79 -11.39 5.59 -17.86
C PRO A 79 -12.13 6.90 -18.19
N ALA A 80 -12.22 7.84 -17.25
CA ALA A 80 -12.85 9.15 -17.46
C ALA A 80 -11.89 10.16 -18.10
N ASP A 81 -10.58 10.00 -17.90
CA ASP A 81 -9.53 10.81 -18.50
C ASP A 81 -8.36 9.90 -18.93
N GLY A 82 -8.37 9.47 -20.19
CA GLY A 82 -7.38 8.53 -20.74
C GLY A 82 -5.92 9.02 -20.74
N ARG A 83 -5.63 10.20 -20.18
CA ARG A 83 -4.27 10.71 -19.94
C ARG A 83 -3.84 10.57 -18.48
N ARG A 84 -4.79 10.55 -17.55
CA ARG A 84 -4.51 10.49 -16.12
C ARG A 84 -4.17 9.07 -15.72
N ARG A 85 -3.08 8.91 -14.96
CA ARG A 85 -2.59 7.61 -14.51
C ARG A 85 -2.95 7.38 -13.05
N LEU A 86 -3.63 6.28 -12.77
CA LEU A 86 -4.04 5.85 -11.45
C LEU A 86 -3.31 4.57 -11.06
N VAL A 87 -3.31 4.26 -9.76
CA VAL A 87 -2.80 3.00 -9.22
C VAL A 87 -3.89 2.30 -8.41
N ARG A 88 -4.01 0.98 -8.56
CA ARG A 88 -4.92 0.14 -7.77
C ARG A 88 -4.24 -1.15 -7.34
N LEU A 89 -4.85 -1.86 -6.39
CA LEU A 89 -4.35 -3.18 -5.98
C LEU A 89 -4.61 -4.22 -7.06
N THR A 90 -3.64 -5.11 -7.28
CA THR A 90 -3.88 -6.37 -8.00
C THR A 90 -4.69 -7.34 -7.11
N LYS A 91 -5.10 -8.49 -7.67
CA LYS A 91 -5.69 -9.57 -6.86
C LYS A 91 -4.75 -10.03 -5.72
N ALA A 92 -3.45 -10.10 -6.00
CA ALA A 92 -2.44 -10.44 -5.00
C ALA A 92 -2.34 -9.33 -3.93
N GLY A 93 -2.36 -8.06 -4.34
CA GLY A 93 -2.41 -6.90 -3.45
C GLY A 93 -3.59 -6.93 -2.47
N ARG A 94 -4.80 -7.19 -2.98
CA ARG A 94 -6.00 -7.29 -2.14
C ARG A 94 -5.87 -8.41 -1.11
N THR A 95 -5.40 -9.58 -1.52
CA THR A 95 -5.16 -10.72 -0.62
C THR A 95 -4.12 -10.39 0.45
N ALA A 96 -3.07 -9.65 0.08
CA ALA A 96 -2.03 -9.20 1.00
C ALA A 96 -2.57 -8.21 2.04
N VAL A 97 -3.38 -7.23 1.61
CA VAL A 97 -4.03 -6.28 2.52
C VAL A 97 -5.02 -6.98 3.45
N ASP A 98 -5.82 -7.93 2.96
CA ASP A 98 -6.70 -8.72 3.82
C ASP A 98 -5.92 -9.47 4.91
N LYS A 99 -4.72 -9.98 4.58
CA LYS A 99 -3.82 -10.61 5.57
C LYS A 99 -3.34 -9.59 6.61
N LEU A 100 -3.00 -8.36 6.21
CA LEU A 100 -2.63 -7.29 7.14
C LEU A 100 -3.78 -6.92 8.08
N LEU A 101 -4.97 -6.67 7.54
CA LEU A 101 -6.14 -6.21 8.30
C LEU A 101 -6.64 -7.25 9.31
N ARG A 102 -6.55 -8.55 8.98
CA ARG A 102 -6.86 -9.63 9.92
C ARG A 102 -6.00 -9.64 11.19
N ASN A 103 -4.82 -9.01 11.18
CA ASN A 103 -3.97 -8.90 12.36
C ASN A 103 -4.34 -7.72 13.28
N LEU A 104 -5.18 -6.81 12.81
CA LEU A 104 -5.71 -5.67 13.57
C LEU A 104 -7.01 -6.03 14.32
N ALA A 105 -7.85 -6.87 13.71
CA ALA A 105 -9.04 -7.46 14.34
C ALA A 105 -8.69 -8.26 15.60
#